data_AF-A0A1J5P765-F1
#
_entry.id   AF-A0A1J5P765-F1
#
_cell.length_a   1.000
_cell.length_b   1.000
_cell.length_c   1.000
_cell.angle_alpha   90.00
_cell.angle_beta   90.00
_cell.angle_gamma   90.00
#
_symmetry.space_group_name_H-M   'P 1'
#
loop_
_entity.id
_entity.type
_entity.pdbx_description
1 polymer ?
#
loop_
_entity_poly.entity_id
_entity_poly.type
_entity_poly.pdbx_seq_one_letter_code
_entity_poly.pdbx_strand_id
1 'polypeptide(L)' 'MWLIKEALEKAGKADKIAVADALRTMDGGPSKYYPGGILKFDEKGRRIDAEMTVVQWQKGIPVTVFPQKLAVAEPFWPKR' A
#
# COMPACT_ATOMS: atom_id res chain seq x y z
N MET A 1 10.52 -0.18 5.34
CA MET A 1 11.51 0.14 6.38
C MET A 1 11.05 1.30 7.27
N TRP A 2 10.75 2.48 6.70
CA TRP A 2 10.41 3.69 7.46
C TRP A 2 9.20 3.57 8.41
N LEU A 3 8.15 2.83 8.01
CA LEU A 3 6.96 2.63 8.84
C LEU A 3 7.23 1.81 10.10
N ILE A 4 8.08 0.78 10.00
CA ILE A 4 8.44 -0.05 11.15
C ILE A 4 9.31 0.76 12.11
N LYS A 5 10.20 1.61 11.57
CA LYS A 5 11.00 2.54 12.36
C LYS A 5 10.10 3.52 13.14
N GLU A 6 9.15 4.17 12.49
CA GLU A 6 8.18 5.04 13.18
C GLU A 6 7.32 4.31 14.20
N ALA A 7 6.83 3.11 13.87
CA ALA A 7 6.05 2.31 14.80
C ALA A 7 6.87 1.91 16.03
N LEU A 8 8.16 1.60 15.85
CA LEU A 8 9.07 1.30 16.95
C LEU A 8 9.33 2.52 17.85
N GLU A 9 9.55 3.69 17.24
CA GLU A 9 9.71 4.95 17.98
C GLU A 9 8.44 5.31 18.76
N LYS A 10 7.26 5.18 18.13
CA LYS A 10 5.96 5.40 18.77
C LYS A 10 5.67 4.40 19.89
N ALA A 11 6.08 3.13 19.72
CA ALA A 11 5.92 2.09 20.75
C ALA A 11 6.85 2.31 21.95
N GLY A 12 8.00 2.99 21.76
CA GLY A 12 8.98 3.29 22.80
C GLY A 12 9.73 2.07 23.34
N LYS A 13 9.49 0.86 22.79
CA LYS A 13 10.14 -0.39 23.19
C LYS A 13 10.17 -1.39 22.04
N ALA A 14 11.21 -2.22 22.01
CA ALA A 14 11.37 -3.31 21.06
C ALA A 14 10.52 -4.54 21.43
N ASP A 15 9.22 -4.34 21.64
CA ASP A 15 8.25 -5.40 21.92
C ASP A 15 7.32 -5.60 20.71
N LYS A 16 7.17 -6.85 20.27
CA LYS A 16 6.42 -7.16 19.03
C LYS A 16 4.94 -6.76 19.10
N ILE A 17 4.32 -6.84 20.27
CA ILE A 17 2.90 -6.49 20.44
C ILE A 17 2.75 -4.97 20.39
N ALA A 18 3.54 -4.25 21.18
CA ALA A 18 3.50 -2.79 21.21
C ALA A 18 3.81 -2.15 19.84
N VAL A 19 4.80 -2.67 19.11
CA VAL A 19 5.11 -2.19 17.76
C VAL A 19 3.96 -2.47 16.79
N ALA A 20 3.33 -3.64 16.88
CA ALA A 20 2.18 -3.97 16.04
C ALA A 20 0.99 -3.04 16.32
N ASP A 21 0.70 -2.74 17.59
CA ASP A 21 -0.40 -1.84 17.96
C ASP A 21 -0.14 -0.39 17.53
N ALA A 22 1.11 0.07 17.66
CA ALA A 22 1.54 1.37 17.15
C ALA A 22 1.39 1.47 15.62
N LEU A 23 1.77 0.41 14.91
CA LEU A 23 1.67 0.32 13.44
C LEU A 23 0.21 0.34 12.96
N ARG A 24 -0.68 -0.41 13.60
CA ARG A 24 -2.10 -0.51 13.19
C ARG A 24 -2.88 0.79 13.31
N THR A 25 -2.38 1.74 14.09
CA THR A 25 -3.04 3.03 14.36
C THR A 25 -2.27 4.21 13.78
N MET A 26 -1.31 3.97 12.88
CA MET A 26 -0.49 5.03 12.31
C MET A 26 -1.17 5.72 11.13
N ASP A 27 -0.81 6.99 10.93
CA ASP A 27 -1.09 7.75 9.72
C ASP A 27 0.25 8.16 9.09
N GLY A 28 0.59 7.55 7.96
CA GLY A 28 1.82 7.80 7.23
C GLY A 28 1.68 8.85 6.13
N GLY A 29 0.49 9.45 5.95
CA GLY A 29 0.25 10.52 5.00
C GLY A 29 0.37 10.11 3.52
N PRO A 30 0.66 11.08 2.62
CA PRO A 30 0.77 10.84 1.17
C PRO A 30 1.86 9.83 0.81
N SER A 31 1.54 8.86 -0.03
CA SER A 31 2.44 7.77 -0.41
C SER A 31 2.30 7.42 -1.89
N LYS A 32 3.23 7.94 -2.70
CA LYS A 32 3.22 7.83 -4.18
C LYS A 32 3.18 6.39 -4.71
N TYR A 33 3.79 5.45 -3.97
CA TYR A 33 3.95 4.08 -4.43
C TYR A 33 2.88 3.12 -3.88
N TYR A 34 1.95 3.61 -3.08
CA TYR A 34 0.82 2.81 -2.60
C TYR A 34 -0.42 3.11 -3.44
N PRO A 35 -1.17 2.08 -3.89
CA PRO A 35 -2.50 2.27 -4.44
C PRO A 35 -3.37 3.12 -3.50
N GLY A 36 -4.10 4.10 -4.04
CA GLY A 36 -4.89 5.05 -3.26
C GLY A 36 -4.10 6.27 -2.73
N GLY A 37 -2.77 6.31 -2.88
CA GLY A 37 -1.96 7.52 -2.68
C GLY A 37 -1.82 8.02 -1.23
N ILE A 38 -2.51 7.40 -0.28
CA ILE A 38 -2.46 7.72 1.17
C ILE A 38 -2.18 6.43 1.92
N LEU A 39 -1.32 6.48 2.93
CA LEU A 39 -1.02 5.35 3.79
C LEU A 39 -1.58 5.56 5.20
N LYS A 40 -2.76 5.02 5.44
CA LYS A 40 -3.48 5.10 6.71
C LYS A 40 -4.14 3.77 7.04
N PHE A 41 -4.34 3.50 8.32
CA PHE A 41 -4.90 2.25 8.82
C PHE A 41 -6.16 2.49 9.66
N ASP A 42 -7.12 1.55 9.57
CA ASP A 42 -8.30 1.50 10.42
C ASP A 42 -7.96 0.90 11.80
N GLU A 43 -8.91 0.92 12.74
CA GLU A 43 -8.74 0.39 14.10
C GLU A 43 -8.38 -1.11 14.14
N LYS A 44 -8.68 -1.85 13.07
CA LYS A 44 -8.33 -3.27 12.93
C LYS A 44 -6.97 -3.47 12.25
N GLY A 45 -6.26 -2.39 11.93
CA GLY A 45 -4.96 -2.42 11.26
C GLY A 45 -5.03 -2.67 9.77
N ARG A 46 -6.18 -2.48 9.13
CA ARG A 46 -6.35 -2.62 7.68
C ARG A 46 -6.13 -1.28 7.02
N ARG A 47 -5.46 -1.25 5.87
CA ARG A 47 -5.29 0.00 5.13
C ARG A 47 -6.66 0.56 4.73
N ILE A 48 -6.84 1.85 4.98
CA ILE A 48 -7.91 2.65 4.40
C ILE A 48 -7.53 2.94 2.94
N ASP A 49 -8.52 2.96 2.05
CA ASP A 49 -8.32 3.21 0.61
C ASP A 49 -7.34 2.25 -0.07
N ALA A 50 -7.18 1.03 0.47
CA ALA A 50 -6.49 -0.06 -0.21
C ALA A 50 -7.36 -0.61 -1.33
N GLU A 51 -7.24 -0.01 -2.51
CA GLU A 51 -7.95 -0.52 -3.68
C GLU A 51 -7.23 -1.70 -4.31
N MET A 52 -8.01 -2.69 -4.75
CA MET A 52 -7.52 -3.80 -5.53
C MET A 52 -6.99 -3.28 -6.86
N THR A 53 -5.73 -3.60 -7.17
CA THR A 53 -5.11 -3.29 -8.46
C THR A 53 -4.91 -4.56 -9.27
N VAL A 54 -5.05 -4.45 -10.59
CA VAL A 54 -4.66 -5.51 -11.53
C VAL A 54 -3.43 -5.03 -12.28
N VAL A 55 -2.39 -5.87 -12.29
CA VAL A 55 -1.14 -5.63 -13.00
C VAL A 55 -1.06 -6.55 -14.21
N GLN A 56 -0.71 -6.00 -15.36
CA GLN A 56 -0.37 -6.77 -16.55
C GLN A 56 1.08 -6.51 -16.93
N TRP A 57 1.81 -7.58 -17.26
CA TRP A 57 3.13 -7.46 -17.86
C TRP A 57 2.99 -7.04 -19.31
N GLN A 58 3.50 -5.86 -19.65
CA GLN A 58 3.49 -5.32 -21.01
C GLN A 58 4.90 -4.92 -21.41
N LYS A 59 5.39 -5.44 -22.54
CA LYS A 59 6.76 -5.16 -23.03
C LYS A 59 7.85 -5.42 -21.96
N GLY A 60 7.65 -6.43 -21.11
CA GLY A 60 8.57 -6.76 -20.01
C GLY A 60 8.48 -5.88 -18.77
N ILE A 61 7.51 -4.96 -18.69
CA ILE A 61 7.31 -4.05 -17.56
C ILE A 61 5.97 -4.37 -16.88
N PRO A 62 5.90 -4.53 -15.55
CA PRO A 62 4.64 -4.65 -14.83
C PRO A 62 3.95 -3.28 -14.76
N VAL A 63 2.77 -3.16 -15.37
CA VAL A 63 1.98 -1.92 -15.35
C VAL A 63 0.60 -2.16 -14.75
N THR A 64 0.12 -1.21 -13.93
CA THR A 64 -1.24 -1.22 -13.39
C THR A 64 -2.23 -0.88 -14.50
N VAL A 65 -3.20 -1.76 -14.72
CA VAL A 65 -4.23 -1.63 -15.77
C VAL A 65 -5.65 -1.45 -15.22
N PHE A 66 -5.84 -1.66 -13.91
CA PHE A 66 -7.11 -1.46 -13.20
C PHE A 66 -6.84 -1.14 -11.71
N PRO A 67 -7.70 -0.35 -11.02
CA PRO A 67 -8.89 0.35 -11.53
C PRO A 67 -8.51 1.51 -12.45
N GLN A 68 -9.44 1.97 -13.28
CA GLN A 68 -9.16 2.98 -14.30
C GLN A 68 -8.53 4.26 -13.75
N LYS A 69 -8.90 4.66 -12.53
CA LYS A 69 -8.33 5.84 -11.86
C LYS A 69 -6.88 5.67 -11.40
N LEU A 70 -6.39 4.43 -11.31
CA LEU A 70 -4.99 4.10 -10.98
C LEU A 70 -4.26 3.46 -12.18
N ALA A 71 -4.94 3.29 -13.31
CA ALA A 71 -4.38 2.65 -14.49
C ALA A 71 -3.37 3.58 -15.16
N VAL A 72 -2.18 3.05 -15.46
CA VAL A 72 -1.12 3.74 -16.20
C VAL A 72 -0.98 3.22 -17.63
N ALA A 73 -1.72 2.16 -17.97
CA ALA A 73 -1.82 1.58 -19.30
C ALA A 73 -3.20 0.92 -19.46
N GLU A 74 -3.67 0.82 -20.71
CA GLU A 74 -4.81 -0.04 -21.02
C GLU A 74 -4.38 -1.51 -21.01
N PRO A 75 -5.22 -2.43 -20.51
CA PRO A 75 -4.93 -3.84 -20.62
C PRO A 75 -5.03 -4.32 -22.08
N PHE A 76 -4.28 -5.35 -22.45
CA PHE A 76 -4.37 -5.97 -23.78
C PHE A 76 -4.57 -7.49 -23.70
N TRP A 77 -5.22 -8.06 -24.71
CA TRP A 77 -5.48 -9.49 -24.82
C TRP A 77 -4.81 -9.97 -26.10
N PRO A 78 -3.87 -10.94 -26.01
CA PRO A 78 -3.29 -11.53 -27.21
C PRO A 78 -4.41 -12.08 -28.08
N LYS A 79 -4.48 -11.63 -29.33
CA LYS A 79 -5.34 -12.28 -30.33
C LYS A 79 -4.73 -13.65 -30.62
N ARG A 80 -5.58 -14.66 -30.77
CA ARG A 80 -5.17 -16.00 -31.22
C ARG A 80 -4.66 -15.95 -32.65
#